data_AF-A0A0F3MF65-F1
#
_entry.id   AF-A0A0F3MF65-F1
#
_cell.length_a   1.000
_cell.length_b   1.000
_cell.length_c   1.000
_cell.angle_alpha   90.00
_cell.angle_beta   90.00
_cell.angle_gamma   90.00
#
_symmetry.space_group_name_H-M   'P 1'
#
loop_
_entity.id
_entity.type
_entity.pdbx_description
1 polymer ?
#
loop_
_entity_poly.entity_id
_entity_poly.type
_entity_poly.pdbx_seq_one_letter_code
_entity_poly.pdbx_strand_id
1 'polypeptide(L)'
;MTKLTNEQLKDLSEAFTLAGSISNIPERSSEELTKKLSNKLGADAIDMTNGGIQALISSSIYKLLLQNQAVPVELVISDENNSKLLARHHSSGNIVPLSKFSGLTSDSRTIEANSPNLKKLVGLENIIAACNIVGDMNYSAKDLMVRSDNNTIVKTNCMEALMAFNASLKNMMWDIRDQFDQGGYASALEAGTLSFDIRKYASALNQMLAQLDENQIDNLVEQQVDELKKAGFNPEGLEVMTSFNGKLPIYTAIDSNEQLKNFYKQTLKQSVNNMKPIAKDLSIIAKFTNASQEFIKGKWIKAFAFFNHDPITYAYLHNIKIEDKSPLGWAALNNYPVKVDDIKNISSTRKVLESELRTLVQKLQGLPAKQLTFKQVKSLYDSVLEKLKAMHYLTDTAVECIKKSNDYHSEVKSTFIFAKINDCSMSTCDRICYKLAQLCNKLSLHGIANFFIKQVSPKALDRMHKMQKHVMSNSELKSNLIYRSMDCQKLFSHRERHLASKAKKSSNKQRSI
;
A
#
# COMPACT_ATOMS: atom_id res chain seq x y z
N MET A 1 37.41 1.49 35.44
CA MET A 1 36.13 1.50 36.19
C MET A 1 35.98 2.84 36.87
N THR A 2 35.23 3.76 36.28
CA THR A 2 34.81 4.98 36.95
C THR A 2 33.43 4.69 37.53
N LYS A 3 33.32 4.59 38.86
CA LYS A 3 32.02 4.39 39.52
C LYS A 3 31.16 5.62 39.23
N LEU A 4 29.93 5.39 38.75
CA LEU A 4 28.90 6.43 38.70
C LEU A 4 28.79 7.07 40.08
N THR A 5 28.73 8.39 40.11
CA THR A 5 28.55 9.10 41.38
C THR A 5 27.14 8.84 41.91
N ASN A 6 26.97 8.97 43.23
CA ASN A 6 25.66 8.78 43.86
C ASN A 6 24.60 9.77 43.32
N GLU A 7 25.03 10.94 42.82
CA GLU A 7 24.16 11.90 42.12
C GLU A 7 23.68 11.38 40.77
N GLN A 8 24.56 10.80 39.95
CA GLN A 8 24.19 10.20 38.67
C GLN A 8 23.24 9.01 38.84
N LEU A 9 23.43 8.22 39.90
CA LEU A 9 22.52 7.13 40.27
C LEU A 9 21.14 7.63 40.73
N LYS A 10 21.10 8.80 41.39
CA LYS A 10 19.86 9.41 41.85
C LYS A 10 19.05 10.00 40.69
N ASP A 11 19.70 10.71 39.77
CA ASP A 11 19.05 11.26 38.57
C ASP A 11 18.47 10.16 37.66
N LEU A 12 19.20 9.04 37.51
CA LEU A 12 18.72 7.85 36.80
C LEU A 12 17.52 7.19 37.51
N SER A 13 17.59 7.05 38.84
CA SER A 13 16.49 6.51 39.65
C SER A 13 15.21 7.35 39.53
N GLU A 14 15.33 8.68 39.60
CA GLU A 14 14.21 9.61 39.47
C GLU A 14 13.58 9.56 38.06
N ALA A 15 14.40 9.46 37.01
CA ALA A 15 13.93 9.29 35.64
C ALA A 15 13.14 7.98 35.42
N PHE A 16 13.52 6.88 36.10
CA PHE A 16 12.80 5.60 36.02
C PHE A 16 11.57 5.52 36.92
N THR A 17 11.53 6.28 38.02
CA THR A 17 10.35 6.40 38.89
C THR A 17 9.23 7.16 38.19
N LEU A 18 9.58 8.19 37.39
CA LEU A 18 8.67 8.91 36.50
C LEU A 18 8.13 8.06 35.33
N ALA A 19 8.84 6.99 34.95
CA ALA A 19 8.44 6.03 33.91
C ALA A 19 7.60 4.85 34.44
N GLY A 20 7.14 4.90 35.70
CA GLY A 20 6.19 3.93 36.29
C GLY A 20 6.68 2.49 36.40
N SER A 21 7.99 2.24 36.30
CA SER A 21 8.51 0.88 36.04
C SER A 21 9.19 0.17 37.20
N ILE A 22 9.23 0.72 38.43
CA ILE A 22 9.87 0.02 39.56
C ILE A 22 9.11 0.31 40.86
N SER A 23 8.17 -0.56 41.22
CA SER A 23 7.62 -0.62 42.58
C SER A 23 8.50 -1.53 43.44
N ASN A 24 9.15 -0.95 44.45
CA ASN A 24 9.80 -1.59 45.61
C ASN A 24 10.83 -2.70 45.32
N ILE A 25 12.12 -2.34 45.28
CA ILE A 25 13.23 -3.27 45.51
C ILE A 25 14.08 -2.72 46.66
N PRO A 26 14.30 -3.47 47.76
CA PRO A 26 15.21 -3.07 48.83
C PRO A 26 16.63 -2.99 48.29
N GLU A 27 17.41 -2.02 48.78
CA GLU A 27 18.85 -1.83 48.48
C GLU A 27 19.62 -3.15 48.47
N ARG A 28 19.79 -3.75 47.29
CA ARG A 28 20.75 -4.83 47.01
C ARG A 28 21.63 -4.38 45.87
N SER A 29 22.91 -4.24 46.23
CA SER A 29 24.12 -3.88 45.46
C SER A 29 23.89 -3.19 44.11
N SER A 30 24.42 -1.96 44.01
CA SER A 30 24.46 -1.20 42.75
C SER A 30 25.01 -2.03 41.57
N GLU A 31 25.83 -3.06 41.81
CA GLU A 31 26.29 -4.01 40.80
C GLU A 31 25.18 -4.83 40.15
N GLU A 32 24.19 -5.33 40.89
CA GLU A 32 23.12 -6.16 40.31
C GLU A 32 22.11 -5.31 39.53
N LEU A 33 21.90 -4.07 39.98
CA LEU A 33 21.17 -3.03 39.25
C LEU A 33 21.92 -2.61 37.98
N THR A 34 23.24 -2.37 38.07
CA THR A 34 24.10 -2.01 36.93
C THR A 34 24.18 -3.15 35.92
N LYS A 35 24.25 -4.41 36.38
CA LYS A 35 24.28 -5.60 35.51
C LYS A 35 22.92 -5.88 34.86
N LYS A 36 21.80 -5.65 35.56
CA LYS A 36 20.46 -5.69 34.95
C LYS A 36 20.20 -4.53 33.99
N LEU A 37 20.73 -3.34 34.27
CA LEU A 37 20.72 -2.20 33.36
C LEU A 37 21.57 -2.49 32.12
N SER A 38 22.79 -3.02 32.29
CA SER A 38 23.70 -3.41 31.21
C SER A 38 23.13 -4.53 30.32
N ASN A 39 22.54 -5.57 30.93
CA ASN A 39 21.86 -6.64 30.20
C ASN A 39 20.59 -6.16 29.45
N LYS A 40 19.89 -5.12 29.94
CA LYS A 40 18.81 -4.45 29.19
C LYS A 40 19.35 -3.48 28.13
N LEU A 41 20.52 -2.86 28.36
CA LEU A 41 21.20 -1.96 27.44
C LEU A 41 21.70 -2.70 26.17
N GLY A 42 22.03 -4.00 26.28
CA GLY A 42 22.47 -4.81 25.14
C GLY A 42 21.35 -5.40 24.26
N ALA A 43 20.08 -5.39 24.70
CA ALA A 43 18.99 -6.08 23.99
C ALA A 43 18.42 -5.30 22.79
N ASP A 44 18.56 -3.96 22.78
CA ASP A 44 18.03 -3.06 21.74
C ASP A 44 19.12 -2.31 20.96
N ALA A 45 20.38 -2.76 21.10
CA ALA A 45 21.53 -2.11 20.51
C ALA A 45 21.94 -2.79 19.20
N ILE A 46 22.11 -1.98 18.15
CA ILE A 46 22.44 -2.42 16.80
C ILE A 46 23.93 -2.22 16.59
N ASP A 47 24.64 -3.26 16.18
CA ASP A 47 26.05 -3.16 15.79
C ASP A 47 26.26 -2.10 14.70
N MET A 48 27.37 -1.34 14.79
CA MET A 48 27.77 -0.34 13.79
C MET A 48 28.26 -0.93 12.46
N THR A 49 27.53 -1.93 11.97
CA THR A 49 27.51 -2.41 10.58
C THR A 49 26.64 -1.46 9.73
N ASN A 50 26.41 -1.78 8.45
CA ASN A 50 25.54 -1.02 7.56
C ASN A 50 24.23 -0.56 8.23
N GLY A 51 23.52 -1.47 8.92
CA GLY A 51 22.23 -1.16 9.53
C GLY A 51 22.31 -0.14 10.67
N GLY A 52 23.38 -0.16 11.48
CA GLY A 52 23.60 0.83 12.53
C GLY A 52 23.93 2.22 11.98
N ILE A 53 24.79 2.28 10.95
CA ILE A 53 25.17 3.51 10.27
C ILE A 53 23.95 4.13 9.56
N GLN A 54 23.18 3.31 8.84
CA GLN A 54 21.95 3.72 8.17
C GLN A 54 20.92 4.22 9.17
N ALA A 55 20.72 3.52 10.29
CA ALA A 55 19.78 3.93 11.33
C ALA A 55 20.15 5.29 11.93
N LEU A 56 21.43 5.56 12.20
CA LEU A 56 21.90 6.84 12.73
C LEU A 56 21.71 7.99 11.74
N ILE A 57 22.21 7.83 10.51
CA ILE A 57 22.12 8.88 9.49
C ILE A 57 20.66 9.17 9.14
N SER A 58 19.84 8.13 8.96
CA SER A 58 18.41 8.31 8.63
C SER A 58 17.59 8.84 9.81
N SER A 59 17.98 8.58 11.07
CA SER A 59 17.28 9.07 12.27
C SER A 59 17.15 10.59 12.30
N SER A 60 18.23 11.32 12.01
CA SER A 60 18.21 12.79 12.00
C SER A 60 17.30 13.34 10.89
N ILE A 61 17.29 12.70 9.73
CA ILE A 61 16.42 13.03 8.60
C ILE A 61 14.97 12.71 8.93
N TYR A 62 14.69 11.53 9.48
CA TYR A 62 13.35 11.17 9.94
C TYR A 62 12.84 12.14 11.00
N LYS A 63 13.69 12.57 11.95
CA LYS A 63 13.32 13.58 12.94
C LYS A 63 12.94 14.91 12.30
N LEU A 64 13.65 15.34 11.26
CA LEU A 64 13.27 16.54 10.49
C LEU A 64 11.91 16.36 9.81
N LEU A 65 11.71 15.24 9.10
CA LEU A 65 10.52 15.02 8.26
C LEU A 65 9.26 14.66 9.05
N LEU A 66 9.40 13.85 10.09
CA LEU A 66 8.30 13.26 10.86
C LEU A 66 8.11 13.90 12.23
N GLN A 67 9.04 14.75 12.67
CA GLN A 67 9.03 15.38 13.98
C GLN A 67 8.81 14.33 15.08
N ASN A 68 7.68 14.42 15.79
CA ASN A 68 7.32 13.50 16.86
C ASN A 68 6.93 12.10 16.36
N GLN A 69 6.80 11.83 15.06
CA GLN A 69 6.43 10.50 14.54
C GLN A 69 7.62 9.58 14.23
N ALA A 70 8.85 9.96 14.59
CA ALA A 70 10.03 9.11 14.51
C ALA A 70 10.61 8.85 15.91
N VAL A 71 11.01 7.61 16.19
CA VAL A 71 11.81 7.30 17.37
C VAL A 71 13.27 7.61 17.06
N PRO A 72 13.95 8.48 17.84
CA PRO A 72 15.34 8.81 17.60
C PRO A 72 16.23 7.58 17.84
N VAL A 73 17.23 7.46 16.97
CA VAL A 73 18.37 6.56 17.10
C VAL A 73 19.56 7.38 17.59
N GLU A 74 20.24 6.88 18.61
CA GLU A 74 21.41 7.53 19.22
C GLU A 74 22.63 6.61 19.15
N LEU A 75 23.81 7.22 19.04
CA LEU A 75 25.10 6.54 19.09
C LEU A 75 25.47 6.24 20.55
N VAL A 76 25.74 4.98 20.85
CA VAL A 76 26.09 4.51 22.20
C VAL A 76 27.38 3.68 22.14
N ILE A 77 28.20 3.77 23.18
CA ILE A 77 29.41 2.95 23.35
C ILE A 77 29.10 1.84 24.35
N SER A 78 29.36 0.57 24.00
CA SER A 78 29.06 -0.56 24.88
C SER A 78 29.94 -0.57 26.14
N ASP A 79 29.34 -0.62 27.34
CA ASP A 79 30.08 -0.70 28.61
C ASP A 79 30.78 -2.05 28.84
N GLU A 80 30.25 -3.15 28.31
CA GLU A 80 30.77 -4.50 28.61
C GLU A 80 32.10 -4.85 27.91
N ASN A 81 32.49 -4.10 26.86
CA ASN A 81 33.72 -4.35 26.09
C ASN A 81 34.52 -3.07 25.75
N ASN A 82 34.11 -1.89 26.22
CA ASN A 82 34.78 -0.60 26.04
C ASN A 82 35.23 -0.20 24.61
N SER A 83 34.76 -0.90 23.57
CA SER A 83 35.30 -0.73 22.21
C SER A 83 34.27 -0.83 21.08
N LYS A 84 33.00 -1.18 21.37
CA LYS A 84 32.00 -1.41 20.32
C LYS A 84 31.01 -0.25 20.24
N LEU A 85 30.92 0.36 19.06
CA LEU A 85 29.91 1.38 18.73
C LEU A 85 28.59 0.70 18.39
N LEU A 86 27.50 1.24 18.93
CA LEU A 86 26.15 0.73 18.78
C LEU A 86 25.18 1.87 18.44
N ALA A 87 24.11 1.55 17.71
CA ALA A 87 22.98 2.44 17.48
C ALA A 87 21.78 1.96 18.33
N ARG A 88 21.11 2.87 19.04
CA ARG A 88 20.03 2.51 19.98
C ARG A 88 18.77 3.34 19.76
N HIS A 89 17.61 2.67 19.80
CA HIS A 89 16.31 3.33 19.80
C HIS A 89 15.90 3.80 21.20
N HIS A 90 15.51 5.08 21.32
CA HIS A 90 14.89 5.60 22.54
C HIS A 90 13.37 5.45 22.49
N SER A 91 12.85 4.26 22.82
CA SER A 91 11.40 4.09 22.99
C SER A 91 10.98 4.53 24.40
N SER A 92 10.50 5.76 24.54
CA SER A 92 9.74 6.20 25.71
C SER A 92 8.27 6.36 25.33
N GLY A 93 7.38 5.78 26.14
CA GLY A 93 5.93 6.01 26.05
C GLY A 93 5.09 4.77 25.73
N ASN A 94 3.77 4.97 25.76
CA ASN A 94 2.76 3.94 25.50
C ASN A 94 2.63 3.67 23.98
N ILE A 95 3.62 3.00 23.39
CA ILE A 95 3.58 2.54 22.00
C ILE A 95 3.27 1.05 21.93
N VAL A 96 2.50 0.65 20.93
CA VAL A 96 2.17 -0.75 20.65
C VAL A 96 2.51 -1.10 19.19
N PRO A 97 3.03 -2.30 18.88
CA PRO A 97 3.25 -2.73 17.51
C PRO A 97 1.98 -2.62 16.65
N LEU A 98 2.10 -2.20 15.39
CA LEU A 98 0.95 -2.03 14.49
C LEU A 98 0.18 -3.34 14.28
N SER A 99 0.89 -4.47 14.20
CA SER A 99 0.29 -5.81 14.14
C SER A 99 -0.63 -6.07 15.35
N LYS A 100 -0.17 -5.78 16.58
CA LYS A 100 -0.98 -5.90 17.81
C LYS A 100 -2.12 -4.88 17.86
N PHE A 101 -1.90 -3.64 17.43
CA PHE A 101 -2.96 -2.62 17.33
C PHE A 101 -4.08 -3.07 16.39
N SER A 102 -3.72 -3.75 15.30
CA SER A 102 -4.69 -4.36 14.39
C SER A 102 -5.43 -5.56 15.00
N GLY A 103 -5.05 -6.05 16.18
CA GLY A 103 -5.75 -7.13 16.89
C GLY A 103 -5.12 -8.51 16.71
N LEU A 104 -3.92 -8.60 16.13
CA LEU A 104 -3.13 -9.83 16.16
C LEU A 104 -2.55 -10.06 17.56
N THR A 105 -2.45 -11.32 17.97
CA THR A 105 -1.93 -11.70 19.30
C THR A 105 -0.41 -11.72 19.38
N SER A 106 0.27 -11.74 18.24
CA SER A 106 1.74 -11.79 18.12
C SER A 106 2.24 -10.73 17.17
N ASP A 107 3.52 -10.36 17.33
CA ASP A 107 4.17 -9.46 16.39
C ASP A 107 4.27 -10.13 15.01
N SER A 108 3.78 -9.44 13.99
CA SER A 108 3.68 -9.95 12.62
C SER A 108 4.13 -8.87 11.63
N ARG A 109 4.62 -9.30 10.46
CA ARG A 109 4.85 -8.41 9.32
C ARG A 109 3.54 -7.88 8.73
N THR A 110 2.42 -8.54 9.01
CA THR A 110 1.10 -8.22 8.47
C THR A 110 0.17 -7.60 9.52
N ILE A 111 -0.89 -6.92 9.05
CA ILE A 111 -2.03 -6.48 9.86
C ILE A 111 -3.25 -7.39 9.69
N GLU A 112 -4.14 -7.41 10.68
CA GLU A 112 -5.47 -8.03 10.55
C GLU A 112 -6.40 -7.12 9.74
N ALA A 113 -6.66 -7.52 8.50
CA ALA A 113 -7.38 -6.71 7.52
C ALA A 113 -8.79 -6.30 7.98
N ASN A 114 -9.50 -7.12 8.76
CA ASN A 114 -10.88 -6.81 9.15
C ASN A 114 -11.00 -6.00 10.45
N SER A 115 -9.87 -5.55 11.00
CA SER A 115 -9.85 -4.89 12.30
C SER A 115 -10.49 -3.50 12.28
N PRO A 116 -11.48 -3.22 13.14
CA PRO A 116 -12.08 -1.89 13.24
C PRO A 116 -11.11 -0.84 13.80
N ASN A 117 -10.04 -1.24 14.50
CA ASN A 117 -9.05 -0.32 15.06
C ASN A 117 -8.27 0.43 13.98
N LEU A 118 -8.07 -0.19 12.81
CA LEU A 118 -7.34 0.43 11.69
C LEU A 118 -8.00 1.72 11.19
N LYS A 119 -9.31 1.91 11.41
CA LYS A 119 -10.02 3.15 11.05
C LYS A 119 -9.59 4.35 11.89
N LYS A 120 -9.03 4.10 13.08
CA LYS A 120 -8.59 5.12 14.03
C LYS A 120 -7.13 5.55 13.78
N LEU A 121 -6.42 4.83 12.91
CA LEU A 121 -5.00 5.02 12.66
C LEU A 121 -4.73 6.39 12.03
N VAL A 122 -3.72 7.10 12.54
CA VAL A 122 -3.36 8.45 12.07
C VAL A 122 -1.91 8.47 11.58
N GLY A 123 -1.67 9.13 10.45
CA GLY A 123 -0.33 9.48 9.99
C GLY A 123 0.38 8.42 9.14
N LEU A 124 -0.32 7.39 8.67
CA LEU A 124 0.25 6.38 7.76
C LEU A 124 0.80 7.02 6.47
N GLU A 125 0.09 8.01 5.92
CA GLU A 125 0.54 8.75 4.74
C GLU A 125 1.87 9.48 4.98
N ASN A 126 2.07 10.06 6.16
CA ASN A 126 3.30 10.76 6.52
C ASN A 126 4.48 9.78 6.61
N ILE A 127 4.29 8.66 7.32
CA ILE A 127 5.34 7.64 7.47
C ILE A 127 5.79 7.13 6.12
N ILE A 128 4.86 6.73 5.25
CA ILE A 128 5.19 6.18 3.93
C ILE A 128 5.83 7.26 3.04
N ALA A 129 5.40 8.52 3.13
CA ALA A 129 6.03 9.61 2.38
C ALA A 129 7.49 9.81 2.82
N ALA A 130 7.76 9.82 4.13
CA ALA A 130 9.12 9.91 4.65
C ALA A 130 9.96 8.71 4.22
N CYS A 131 9.45 7.48 4.39
CA CYS A 131 10.10 6.25 3.96
C CYS A 131 10.51 6.28 2.49
N ASN A 132 9.62 6.76 1.61
CA ASN A 132 9.94 6.88 0.17
C ASN A 132 11.03 7.92 -0.11
N ILE A 133 11.08 9.04 0.61
CA ILE A 133 12.15 10.04 0.48
C ILE A 133 13.50 9.46 0.91
N VAL A 134 13.57 8.79 2.06
CA VAL A 134 14.83 8.25 2.60
C VAL A 134 15.18 6.84 2.11
N GLY A 135 14.42 6.30 1.14
CA GLY A 135 14.73 5.00 0.52
C GLY A 135 14.61 3.82 1.49
N ASP A 136 13.55 3.82 2.30
CA ASP A 136 13.22 2.81 3.29
C ASP A 136 11.96 2.05 2.84
N MET A 137 12.12 0.77 2.51
CA MET A 137 11.01 -0.08 2.09
C MET A 137 10.36 -0.82 3.26
N ASN A 138 10.86 -0.62 4.48
CA ASN A 138 10.51 -1.40 5.65
C ASN A 138 9.45 -0.70 6.50
N TYR A 139 8.22 -0.65 5.98
CA TYR A 139 7.04 -0.15 6.69
C TYR A 139 6.01 -1.28 6.95
N SER A 140 6.52 -2.48 7.25
CA SER A 140 5.70 -3.62 7.65
C SER A 140 5.13 -3.45 9.06
N ALA A 141 4.13 -4.25 9.43
CA ALA A 141 3.44 -4.09 10.71
C ALA A 141 4.29 -4.43 11.96
N LYS A 142 5.48 -5.01 11.78
CA LYS A 142 6.47 -5.23 12.85
C LYS A 142 7.44 -4.06 13.03
N ASP A 143 7.58 -3.20 12.01
CA ASP A 143 8.56 -2.09 11.98
C ASP A 143 7.91 -0.72 12.26
N LEU A 144 6.58 -0.74 12.38
CA LEU A 144 5.76 0.39 12.75
C LEU A 144 5.10 0.15 14.11
N MET A 145 5.06 1.20 14.92
CA MET A 145 4.33 1.23 16.17
C MET A 145 3.23 2.28 16.13
N VAL A 146 2.31 2.21 17.09
CA VAL A 146 1.17 3.11 17.24
C VAL A 146 1.18 3.65 18.65
N ARG A 147 1.11 4.97 18.82
CA ARG A 147 0.90 5.56 20.14
C ARG A 147 -0.53 5.34 20.60
N SER A 148 -0.71 4.85 21.81
CA SER A 148 -2.03 4.50 22.33
C SER A 148 -2.90 5.72 22.70
N ASP A 149 -2.29 6.88 22.92
CA ASP A 149 -2.98 8.11 23.31
C ASP A 149 -3.77 8.75 22.16
N ASN A 150 -3.22 8.71 20.94
CA ASN A 150 -3.78 9.39 19.78
C ASN A 150 -3.82 8.53 18.51
N ASN A 151 -3.45 7.25 18.58
CA ASN A 151 -3.40 6.30 17.47
C ASN A 151 -2.48 6.73 16.31
N THR A 152 -1.50 7.58 16.59
CA THR A 152 -0.53 8.03 15.58
C THR A 152 0.52 6.96 15.35
N ILE A 153 0.77 6.64 14.07
CA ILE A 153 1.88 5.76 13.70
C ILE A 153 3.21 6.44 13.96
N VAL A 154 4.14 5.65 14.49
CA VAL A 154 5.52 6.02 14.73
C VAL A 154 6.43 5.05 14.00
N LYS A 155 7.44 5.59 13.32
CA LYS A 155 8.53 4.82 12.70
C LYS A 155 9.57 4.51 13.78
N THR A 156 9.84 3.23 13.98
CA THR A 156 10.79 2.77 15.00
C THR A 156 12.02 2.10 14.40
N ASN A 157 11.89 1.26 13.38
CA ASN A 157 13.04 0.57 12.79
C ASN A 157 13.55 1.31 11.54
N CYS A 158 14.76 1.83 11.59
CA CYS A 158 15.40 2.59 10.49
C CYS A 158 16.63 1.88 9.91
N MET A 159 16.86 0.60 10.26
CA MET A 159 18.06 -0.15 9.85
C MET A 159 18.12 -0.45 8.36
N GLU A 160 17.00 -0.40 7.65
CA GLU A 160 16.92 -0.64 6.21
C GLU A 160 16.65 0.65 5.41
N ALA A 161 16.84 1.81 6.05
CA ALA A 161 16.77 3.09 5.38
C ALA A 161 18.02 3.35 4.52
N LEU A 162 17.90 4.28 3.57
CA LEU A 162 18.97 4.67 2.65
C LEU A 162 19.43 3.56 1.70
N MET A 163 18.55 2.59 1.40
CA MET A 163 18.88 1.41 0.60
C MET A 163 18.13 1.35 -0.73
N ALA A 164 16.81 1.56 -0.72
CA ALA A 164 15.96 1.29 -1.87
C ALA A 164 15.16 2.53 -2.27
N PHE A 165 15.56 3.16 -3.37
CA PHE A 165 15.02 4.42 -3.85
C PHE A 165 14.22 4.27 -5.14
N ASN A 166 13.31 5.21 -5.34
CA ASN A 166 12.44 5.28 -6.50
C ASN A 166 12.85 6.42 -7.44
N ALA A 167 13.01 6.14 -8.73
CA ALA A 167 13.33 7.16 -9.74
C ALA A 167 12.13 7.57 -10.60
N SER A 168 10.98 6.92 -10.46
CA SER A 168 9.76 7.29 -11.19
C SER A 168 8.51 6.96 -10.39
N LEU A 169 7.40 7.63 -10.71
CA LEU A 169 6.11 7.38 -10.07
C LEU A 169 5.72 5.91 -10.21
N LYS A 170 5.87 5.34 -11.41
CA LYS A 170 5.51 3.95 -11.69
C LYS A 170 6.23 2.97 -10.76
N ASN A 171 7.55 3.14 -10.60
CA ASN A 171 8.34 2.25 -9.75
C ASN A 171 7.91 2.39 -8.29
N MET A 172 7.71 3.63 -7.82
CA MET A 172 7.22 3.86 -6.46
C MET A 172 5.84 3.26 -6.23
N MET A 173 4.93 3.38 -7.19
CA MET A 173 3.59 2.81 -7.09
C MET A 173 3.62 1.27 -7.07
N TRP A 174 4.51 0.67 -7.86
CA TRP A 174 4.72 -0.78 -7.85
C TRP A 174 5.23 -1.25 -6.49
N ASP A 175 6.25 -0.58 -5.96
CA ASP A 175 6.90 -0.88 -4.69
C ASP A 175 5.94 -0.72 -3.51
N ILE A 176 5.19 0.39 -3.44
CA ILE A 176 4.13 0.58 -2.44
C ILE A 176 3.08 -0.52 -2.57
N ARG A 177 2.65 -0.84 -3.79
CA ARG A 177 1.63 -1.88 -4.03
C ARG A 177 2.09 -3.25 -3.54
N ASP A 178 3.34 -3.62 -3.84
CA ASP A 178 3.91 -4.89 -3.40
C ASP A 178 4.01 -4.98 -1.87
N GLN A 179 4.50 -3.93 -1.22
CA GLN A 179 4.52 -3.86 0.25
C GLN A 179 3.11 -3.85 0.86
N PHE A 180 2.14 -3.22 0.19
CA PHE A 180 0.75 -3.21 0.66
C PHE A 180 0.10 -4.58 0.58
N ASP A 181 0.39 -5.34 -0.46
CA ASP A 181 -0.08 -6.72 -0.62
C ASP A 181 0.59 -7.62 0.43
N GLN A 182 1.91 -7.53 0.61
CA GLN A 182 2.65 -8.34 1.57
C GLN A 182 2.31 -8.01 3.03
N GLY A 183 2.06 -6.73 3.36
CA GLY A 183 1.76 -6.26 4.71
C GLY A 183 0.28 -6.39 5.12
N GLY A 184 -0.61 -6.84 4.22
CA GLY A 184 -2.05 -6.91 4.48
C GLY A 184 -2.79 -5.56 4.41
N TYR A 185 -2.08 -4.47 4.07
CA TYR A 185 -2.67 -3.15 3.88
C TYR A 185 -3.67 -3.13 2.72
N ALA A 186 -3.36 -3.81 1.60
CA ALA A 186 -4.26 -3.90 0.46
C ALA A 186 -5.60 -4.54 0.84
N SER A 187 -5.57 -5.64 1.59
CA SER A 187 -6.79 -6.30 2.09
C SER A 187 -7.57 -5.40 3.06
N ALA A 188 -6.89 -4.64 3.92
CA ALA A 188 -7.55 -3.70 4.82
C ALA A 188 -8.20 -2.51 4.08
N LEU A 189 -7.58 -2.02 3.00
CA LEU A 189 -8.16 -1.01 2.11
C LEU A 189 -9.41 -1.56 1.40
N GLU A 190 -9.35 -2.81 0.91
CA GLU A 190 -10.50 -3.48 0.29
C GLU A 190 -11.65 -3.72 1.27
N ALA A 191 -11.34 -4.06 2.52
CA ALA A 191 -12.31 -4.21 3.61
C ALA A 191 -12.88 -2.86 4.11
N GLY A 192 -12.29 -1.73 3.70
CA GLY A 192 -12.66 -0.39 4.15
C GLY A 192 -12.40 -0.15 5.64
N THR A 193 -11.49 -0.92 6.24
CA THR A 193 -11.02 -0.77 7.62
C THR A 193 -9.78 0.11 7.72
N LEU A 194 -9.03 0.22 6.63
CA LEU A 194 -7.93 1.16 6.47
C LEU A 194 -8.28 2.19 5.38
N SER A 195 -7.68 3.37 5.46
CA SER A 195 -7.74 4.39 4.41
C SER A 195 -6.33 4.93 4.17
N PHE A 196 -5.98 5.13 2.90
CA PHE A 196 -4.74 5.78 2.48
C PHE A 196 -5.05 6.87 1.44
N ASP A 197 -5.21 8.09 1.92
CA ASP A 197 -5.75 9.20 1.14
C ASP A 197 -4.68 9.87 0.28
N ILE A 198 -4.85 9.88 -1.05
CA ILE A 198 -3.91 10.52 -1.98
C ILE A 198 -3.65 12.00 -1.63
N ARG A 199 -4.64 12.73 -1.11
CA ARG A 199 -4.49 14.15 -0.80
C ARG A 199 -3.58 14.34 0.41
N LYS A 200 -3.73 13.50 1.43
CA LYS A 200 -2.85 13.50 2.62
C LYS A 200 -1.44 13.08 2.24
N TYR A 201 -1.30 12.03 1.45
CA TYR A 201 -0.01 11.54 0.99
C TYR A 201 0.74 12.57 0.12
N ALA A 202 0.07 13.14 -0.88
CA ALA A 202 0.67 14.18 -1.72
C ALA A 202 1.03 15.43 -0.91
N SER A 203 0.18 15.84 0.05
CA SER A 203 0.47 16.97 0.93
C SER A 203 1.70 16.72 1.80
N ALA A 204 1.78 15.54 2.44
CA ALA A 204 2.91 15.16 3.28
C ALA A 204 4.22 15.12 2.48
N LEU A 205 4.21 14.48 1.31
CA LEU A 205 5.37 14.38 0.44
C LEU A 205 5.88 15.76 0.00
N ASN A 206 4.99 16.65 -0.47
CA ASN A 206 5.40 18.01 -0.86
C ASN A 206 5.94 18.81 0.32
N GLN A 207 5.30 18.72 1.50
CA GLN A 207 5.76 19.41 2.70
C GLN A 207 7.17 18.94 3.10
N MET A 208 7.41 17.63 3.09
CA MET A 208 8.71 17.03 3.42
C MET A 208 9.80 17.42 2.43
N LEU A 209 9.48 17.41 1.12
CA LEU A 209 10.43 17.85 0.08
C LEU A 209 10.75 19.35 0.15
N ALA A 210 9.83 20.17 0.66
CA ALA A 210 10.09 21.59 0.91
C ALA A 210 10.97 21.82 2.16
N GLN A 211 10.99 20.88 3.10
CA GLN A 211 11.80 20.94 4.32
C GLN A 211 13.21 20.37 4.13
N LEU A 212 13.37 19.35 3.27
CA LEU A 212 14.64 18.66 3.05
C LEU A 212 15.32 19.15 1.75
N ASP A 213 15.99 20.29 1.82
CA ASP A 213 16.83 20.80 0.74
C ASP A 213 18.26 20.22 0.75
N GLU A 214 19.06 20.56 -0.27
CA GLU A 214 20.42 20.05 -0.39
C GLU A 214 21.35 20.46 0.76
N ASN A 215 21.16 21.65 1.34
CA ASN A 215 21.94 22.12 2.47
C ASN A 215 21.57 21.37 3.75
N GLN A 216 20.28 21.10 3.96
CA GLN A 216 19.81 20.26 5.07
C GLN A 216 20.38 18.84 4.96
N ILE A 217 20.38 18.25 3.76
CA ILE A 217 21.02 16.94 3.53
C ILE A 217 22.50 16.99 3.89
N ASP A 218 23.24 17.99 3.40
CA ASP A 218 24.67 18.09 3.66
C ASP A 218 24.97 18.23 5.16
N ASN A 219 24.27 19.13 5.85
CA ASN A 219 24.46 19.38 7.28
C ASN A 219 24.13 18.14 8.14
N LEU A 220 23.00 17.48 7.87
CA LEU A 220 22.57 16.31 8.66
C LEU A 220 23.50 15.12 8.48
N VAL A 221 23.95 14.85 7.26
CA VAL A 221 24.90 13.76 6.97
C VAL A 221 26.27 14.07 7.55
N GLU A 222 26.76 15.30 7.40
CA GLU A 222 28.06 15.71 7.97
C GLU A 222 28.07 15.56 9.47
N GLN A 223 27.04 16.07 10.16
CA GLN A 223 26.95 16.01 11.61
C GLN A 223 27.04 14.56 12.10
N GLN A 224 26.25 13.65 11.52
CA GLN A 224 26.22 12.25 11.95
C GLN A 224 27.53 11.51 11.65
N VAL A 225 28.14 11.74 10.49
CA VAL A 225 29.44 11.10 10.18
C VAL A 225 30.57 11.69 11.03
N ASP A 226 30.53 12.97 11.38
CA ASP A 226 31.50 13.57 12.30
C ASP A 226 31.34 13.07 13.73
N GLU A 227 30.11 12.81 14.19
CA GLU A 227 29.84 12.15 15.47
C GLU A 227 30.40 10.72 15.48
N LEU A 228 30.20 9.94 14.41
CA LEU A 228 30.79 8.61 14.24
C LEU A 228 32.33 8.66 14.29
N LYS A 229 32.94 9.58 13.54
CA LYS A 229 34.40 9.77 13.52
C LYS A 229 34.95 10.13 14.90
N LYS A 230 34.29 11.05 15.62
CA LYS A 230 34.68 11.43 17.00
C LYS A 230 34.60 10.25 17.97
N ALA A 231 33.66 9.33 17.75
CA ALA A 231 33.53 8.11 18.54
C ALA A 231 34.53 7.00 18.14
N GLY A 232 35.43 7.25 17.19
CA GLY A 232 36.47 6.31 16.78
C GLY A 232 36.05 5.33 15.68
N PHE A 233 34.94 5.58 14.97
CA PHE A 233 34.52 4.75 13.85
C PHE A 233 35.53 4.82 12.68
N ASN A 234 35.97 3.66 12.20
CA ASN A 234 36.75 3.51 10.98
C ASN A 234 35.88 2.82 9.90
N PRO A 235 35.56 3.49 8.78
CA PRO A 235 34.77 2.87 7.72
C PRO A 235 35.56 1.90 6.83
N GLU A 236 36.89 1.80 6.95
CA GLU A 236 37.71 0.92 6.10
C GLU A 236 37.12 -0.49 5.93
N GLY A 237 36.90 -0.90 4.67
CA GLY A 237 36.28 -2.19 4.34
C GLY A 237 34.75 -2.25 4.48
N LEU A 238 34.07 -1.12 4.74
CA LEU A 238 32.62 -1.03 4.73
C LEU A 238 32.10 -1.11 3.30
N GLU A 239 31.14 -2.00 3.04
CA GLU A 239 30.45 -2.08 1.76
C GLU A 239 28.99 -1.66 1.93
N VAL A 240 28.61 -0.51 1.38
CA VAL A 240 27.24 0.00 1.46
C VAL A 240 26.45 -0.36 0.20
N MET A 241 25.17 -0.69 0.38
CA MET A 241 24.27 -1.12 -0.70
C MET A 241 23.20 -0.08 -0.99
N THR A 242 23.01 0.28 -2.26
CA THR A 242 21.89 1.10 -2.73
C THR A 242 21.27 0.56 -4.02
N SER A 243 19.98 0.83 -4.24
CA SER A 243 19.30 0.54 -5.49
C SER A 243 18.37 1.70 -5.86
N PHE A 244 18.33 2.01 -7.16
CA PHE A 244 17.30 2.84 -7.75
C PHE A 244 16.50 1.99 -8.75
N ASN A 245 15.20 1.81 -8.51
CA ASN A 245 14.24 1.15 -9.40
C ASN A 245 14.33 -0.39 -9.51
N GLY A 246 14.68 -1.11 -8.44
CA GLY A 246 14.81 -2.58 -8.51
C GLY A 246 15.86 -3.07 -9.52
N LYS A 247 16.76 -2.16 -9.97
CA LYS A 247 18.03 -2.57 -10.59
C LYS A 247 18.82 -3.36 -9.56
N LEU A 248 19.72 -4.23 -10.06
CA LEU A 248 20.66 -4.96 -9.21
C LEU A 248 21.28 -4.00 -8.19
N PRO A 249 21.29 -4.37 -6.89
CA PRO A 249 21.88 -3.53 -5.87
C PRO A 249 23.32 -3.16 -6.24
N ILE A 250 23.64 -1.88 -6.09
CA ILE A 250 24.98 -1.34 -6.27
C ILE A 250 25.65 -1.40 -4.91
N TYR A 251 26.76 -2.13 -4.84
CA TYR A 251 27.63 -2.22 -3.68
C TYR A 251 28.79 -1.25 -3.87
N THR A 252 29.03 -0.40 -2.88
CA THR A 252 30.10 0.60 -2.91
C THR A 252 31.00 0.39 -1.71
N ALA A 253 32.29 0.15 -1.97
CA ALA A 253 33.30 0.14 -0.92
C ALA A 253 33.55 1.57 -0.42
N ILE A 254 33.59 1.73 0.90
CA ILE A 254 33.84 2.98 1.59
C ILE A 254 35.07 2.77 2.47
N ASP A 255 36.12 3.53 2.23
CA ASP A 255 37.40 3.40 2.96
C ASP A 255 37.74 4.63 3.81
N SER A 256 36.87 5.65 3.79
CA SER A 256 37.08 6.88 4.55
C SER A 256 35.76 7.55 4.95
N ASN A 257 35.81 8.34 6.03
CA ASN A 257 34.66 9.12 6.47
C ASN A 257 34.22 10.14 5.41
N GLU A 258 35.14 10.64 4.58
CA GLU A 258 34.82 11.55 3.49
C GLU A 258 34.05 10.86 2.36
N GLN A 259 34.44 9.63 2.00
CA GLN A 259 33.66 8.80 1.06
C GLN A 259 32.28 8.47 1.63
N LEU A 260 32.17 8.17 2.93
CA LEU A 260 30.89 7.91 3.59
C LEU A 260 29.94 9.12 3.51
N LYS A 261 30.45 10.32 3.82
CA LYS A 261 29.71 11.58 3.69
C LYS A 261 29.21 11.77 2.26
N ASN A 262 30.13 11.69 1.29
CA ASN A 262 29.81 11.95 -0.11
C ASN A 262 28.81 10.94 -0.66
N PHE A 263 28.93 9.67 -0.29
CA PHE A 263 28.00 8.61 -0.69
C PHE A 263 26.56 8.93 -0.26
N TYR A 264 26.33 9.17 1.03
CA TYR A 264 24.97 9.42 1.53
C TYR A 264 24.40 10.74 1.05
N LYS A 265 25.22 11.81 0.98
CA LYS A 265 24.79 13.10 0.41
C LYS A 265 24.30 12.94 -1.02
N GLN A 266 25.11 12.33 -1.89
CA GLN A 266 24.76 12.16 -3.31
C GLN A 266 23.51 11.30 -3.46
N THR A 267 23.41 10.20 -2.71
CA THR A 267 22.26 9.28 -2.73
C THR A 267 20.97 10.00 -2.33
N LEU A 268 20.97 10.76 -1.24
CA LEU A 268 19.80 11.51 -0.76
C LEU A 268 19.43 12.65 -1.71
N LYS A 269 20.40 13.40 -2.22
CA LYS A 269 20.14 14.47 -3.21
C LYS A 269 19.51 13.89 -4.48
N GLN A 270 19.99 12.74 -4.95
CA GLN A 270 19.38 12.02 -6.06
C GLN A 270 17.95 11.57 -5.75
N SER A 271 17.70 11.04 -4.55
CA SER A 271 16.34 10.68 -4.10
C SER A 271 15.39 11.88 -4.13
N VAL A 272 15.78 13.00 -3.51
CA VAL A 272 14.97 14.23 -3.49
C VAL A 272 14.70 14.74 -4.90
N ASN A 273 15.70 14.72 -5.78
CA ASN A 273 15.54 15.13 -7.18
C ASN A 273 14.59 14.22 -7.96
N ASN A 274 14.59 12.91 -7.69
CA ASN A 274 13.62 11.98 -8.26
C ASN A 274 12.21 12.16 -7.66
N MET A 275 12.10 12.50 -6.37
CA MET A 275 10.83 12.64 -5.68
C MET A 275 10.07 13.92 -6.06
N LYS A 276 10.77 15.00 -6.46
CA LYS A 276 10.15 16.24 -6.95
C LYS A 276 9.15 16.03 -8.11
N PRO A 277 9.53 15.40 -9.24
CA PRO A 277 8.57 15.12 -10.32
C PRO A 277 7.48 14.13 -9.90
N ILE A 278 7.80 13.14 -9.07
CA ILE A 278 6.81 12.19 -8.51
C ILE A 278 5.75 12.93 -7.69
N ALA A 279 6.16 13.85 -6.82
CA ALA A 279 5.27 14.67 -6.00
C ALA A 279 4.38 15.57 -6.87
N LYS A 280 4.92 16.12 -7.97
CA LYS A 280 4.12 16.87 -8.95
C LYS A 280 3.02 16.00 -9.55
N ASP A 281 3.32 14.79 -9.97
CA ASP A 281 2.33 13.86 -10.52
C ASP A 281 1.26 13.49 -9.49
N LEU A 282 1.66 13.16 -8.26
CA LEU A 282 0.73 12.86 -7.17
C LEU A 282 -0.17 14.03 -6.81
N SER A 283 0.35 15.26 -6.91
CA SER A 283 -0.44 16.48 -6.70
C SER A 283 -1.53 16.65 -7.74
N ILE A 284 -1.31 16.18 -8.97
CA ILE A 284 -2.34 16.15 -10.03
C ILE A 284 -3.38 15.08 -9.71
N ILE A 285 -2.96 13.88 -9.29
CA ILE A 285 -3.89 12.80 -8.90
C ILE A 285 -4.77 13.24 -7.73
N ALA A 286 -4.21 13.96 -6.75
CA ALA A 286 -4.93 14.52 -5.62
C ALA A 286 -6.03 15.53 -6.01
N LYS A 287 -5.94 16.12 -7.22
CA LYS A 287 -6.88 17.10 -7.77
C LYS A 287 -8.02 16.48 -8.60
N PHE A 288 -8.11 15.15 -8.66
CA PHE A 288 -9.20 14.47 -9.37
C PHE A 288 -10.54 14.71 -8.67
N THR A 289 -11.52 15.33 -9.34
CA THR A 289 -12.75 15.80 -8.68
C THR A 289 -13.96 14.86 -8.79
N ASN A 290 -14.01 13.98 -9.79
CA ASN A 290 -15.08 12.98 -9.95
C ASN A 290 -14.58 11.53 -9.81
N ALA A 291 -13.41 11.33 -9.18
CA ALA A 291 -12.93 10.01 -8.80
C ALA A 291 -13.76 9.43 -7.64
N SER A 292 -13.88 8.12 -7.56
CA SER A 292 -14.62 7.46 -6.49
C SER A 292 -13.92 7.64 -5.13
N GLN A 293 -14.67 7.56 -4.03
CA GLN A 293 -14.07 7.61 -2.69
C GLN A 293 -13.07 6.46 -2.46
N GLU A 294 -13.33 5.28 -3.03
CA GLU A 294 -12.39 4.16 -2.97
C GLU A 294 -11.10 4.44 -3.73
N PHE A 295 -11.18 5.17 -4.86
CA PHE A 295 -10.00 5.65 -5.58
C PHE A 295 -9.18 6.58 -4.70
N ILE A 296 -9.80 7.63 -4.14
CA ILE A 296 -9.13 8.61 -3.28
C ILE A 296 -8.49 7.95 -2.05
N LYS A 297 -9.14 6.94 -1.48
CA LYS A 297 -8.73 6.28 -0.23
C LYS A 297 -7.80 5.07 -0.40
N GLY A 298 -7.26 4.83 -1.59
CA GLY A 298 -6.15 3.88 -1.75
C GLY A 298 -6.08 3.14 -3.08
N LYS A 299 -7.18 3.04 -3.85
CA LYS A 299 -7.15 2.31 -5.14
C LYS A 299 -6.32 3.01 -6.22
N TRP A 300 -5.94 4.27 -6.01
CA TRP A 300 -5.00 5.00 -6.85
C TRP A 300 -3.61 4.32 -6.91
N ILE A 301 -3.15 3.69 -5.83
CA ILE A 301 -1.85 2.98 -5.79
C ILE A 301 -1.83 1.89 -6.87
N LYS A 302 -2.83 0.99 -6.84
CA LYS A 302 -2.96 -0.10 -7.81
C LYS A 302 -3.17 0.41 -9.23
N ALA A 303 -3.90 1.51 -9.40
CA ALA A 303 -4.12 2.11 -10.71
C ALA A 303 -2.78 2.56 -11.34
N PHE A 304 -1.97 3.32 -10.61
CA PHE A 304 -0.70 3.85 -11.14
C PHE A 304 0.48 2.85 -11.05
N ALA A 305 0.34 1.75 -10.32
CA ALA A 305 1.28 0.63 -10.38
C ALA A 305 1.18 -0.14 -11.71
N PHE A 306 -0.03 -0.27 -12.26
CA PHE A 306 -0.28 -1.06 -13.48
C PHE A 306 -0.39 -0.23 -14.76
N PHE A 307 -0.58 1.08 -14.64
CA PHE A 307 -0.81 1.95 -15.78
C PHE A 307 0.44 2.75 -16.14
N ASN A 308 0.90 2.64 -17.39
CA ASN A 308 2.14 3.27 -17.86
C ASN A 308 1.90 4.67 -18.45
N HIS A 309 1.05 5.46 -17.83
CA HIS A 309 0.68 6.79 -18.31
C HIS A 309 0.79 7.83 -17.20
N ASP A 310 1.08 9.07 -17.59
CA ASP A 310 1.07 10.21 -16.68
C ASP A 310 -0.36 10.49 -16.15
N PRO A 311 -0.50 11.23 -15.05
CA PRO A 311 -1.81 11.51 -14.44
C PRO A 311 -2.83 12.20 -15.36
N ILE A 312 -2.39 13.07 -16.28
CA ILE A 312 -3.30 13.75 -17.22
C ILE A 312 -3.88 12.73 -18.19
N THR A 313 -3.02 11.88 -18.74
CA THR A 313 -3.41 10.82 -19.66
C THR A 313 -4.33 9.79 -18.98
N TYR A 314 -4.01 9.38 -17.74
CA TYR A 314 -4.90 8.53 -16.94
C TYR A 314 -6.28 9.18 -16.76
N ALA A 315 -6.31 10.45 -16.35
CA ALA A 315 -7.56 11.16 -16.13
C ALA A 315 -8.39 11.24 -17.42
N TYR A 316 -7.75 11.55 -18.56
CA TYR A 316 -8.40 11.62 -19.85
C TYR A 316 -9.06 10.29 -20.23
N LEU A 317 -8.32 9.19 -20.10
CA LEU A 317 -8.79 7.86 -20.45
C LEU A 317 -9.96 7.38 -19.61
N HIS A 318 -9.97 7.77 -18.34
CA HIS A 318 -10.96 7.35 -17.37
C HIS A 318 -12.10 8.36 -17.20
N ASN A 319 -12.13 9.42 -18.03
CA ASN A 319 -13.12 10.51 -17.95
C ASN A 319 -13.17 11.15 -16.55
N ILE A 320 -11.99 11.31 -15.95
CA ILE A 320 -11.80 11.96 -14.66
C ILE A 320 -11.47 13.43 -14.91
N LYS A 321 -12.10 14.33 -14.17
CA LYS A 321 -11.85 15.77 -14.19
C LYS A 321 -10.74 16.14 -13.22
N ILE A 322 -9.99 17.19 -13.54
CA ILE A 322 -8.93 17.76 -12.69
C ILE A 322 -9.36 19.19 -12.35
N GLU A 323 -9.59 19.47 -11.07
CA GLU A 323 -10.17 20.76 -10.61
C GLU A 323 -11.39 21.17 -11.45
N ASP A 324 -12.31 20.22 -11.66
CA ASP A 324 -13.55 20.32 -12.43
C ASP A 324 -13.42 20.65 -13.93
N LYS A 325 -12.19 20.66 -14.45
CA LYS A 325 -11.89 20.86 -15.87
C LYS A 325 -11.63 19.52 -16.55
N SER A 326 -11.77 19.50 -17.88
CA SER A 326 -11.28 18.36 -18.67
C SER A 326 -9.75 18.24 -18.47
N PRO A 327 -9.17 17.03 -18.48
CA PRO A 327 -7.73 16.85 -18.28
C PRO A 327 -6.86 17.67 -19.23
N LEU A 328 -7.24 17.69 -20.52
CA LEU A 328 -6.57 18.51 -21.54
C LEU A 328 -6.73 20.01 -21.29
N GLY A 329 -7.93 20.45 -20.89
CA GLY A 329 -8.18 21.85 -20.57
C GLY A 329 -7.39 22.29 -19.33
N TRP A 330 -7.32 21.44 -18.30
CA TRP A 330 -6.51 21.69 -17.11
C TRP A 330 -5.02 21.78 -17.45
N ALA A 331 -4.50 20.84 -18.25
CA ALA A 331 -3.10 20.83 -18.64
C ALA A 331 -2.70 22.07 -19.45
N ALA A 332 -3.55 22.49 -20.40
CA ALA A 332 -3.33 23.72 -21.17
C ALA A 332 -3.28 24.97 -20.27
N LEU A 333 -4.20 25.09 -19.30
CA LEU A 333 -4.24 26.23 -18.38
C LEU A 333 -3.04 26.29 -17.41
N ASN A 334 -2.45 25.14 -17.08
CA ASN A 334 -1.35 25.04 -16.14
C ASN A 334 0.03 24.88 -16.82
N ASN A 335 0.10 25.09 -18.14
CA ASN A 335 1.31 24.87 -18.93
C ASN A 335 1.96 23.50 -18.67
N TYR A 336 1.13 22.49 -18.43
CA TYR A 336 1.62 21.14 -18.20
C TYR A 336 1.91 20.49 -19.55
N PRO A 337 3.15 20.01 -19.80
CA PRO A 337 3.49 19.39 -21.07
C PRO A 337 2.72 18.09 -21.23
N VAL A 338 1.83 18.05 -22.21
CA VAL A 338 1.09 16.84 -22.59
C VAL A 338 1.74 16.29 -23.85
N LYS A 339 2.13 15.02 -23.81
CA LYS A 339 2.54 14.31 -25.02
C LYS A 339 1.28 14.03 -25.86
N VAL A 340 0.89 14.98 -26.69
CA VAL A 340 -0.36 14.94 -27.48
C VAL A 340 -0.41 13.69 -28.38
N ASP A 341 0.74 13.19 -28.82
CA ASP A 341 0.84 11.94 -29.58
C ASP A 341 0.39 10.73 -28.77
N ASP A 342 0.66 10.69 -27.45
CA ASP A 342 0.14 9.64 -26.57
C ASP A 342 -1.38 9.67 -26.57
N ILE A 343 -2.02 10.86 -26.52
CA ILE A 343 -3.48 11.00 -26.45
C ILE A 343 -4.18 10.71 -27.78
N LYS A 344 -3.61 11.16 -28.90
CA LYS A 344 -4.12 10.84 -30.25
C LYS A 344 -4.01 9.34 -30.52
N ASN A 345 -2.87 8.73 -30.19
CA ASN A 345 -2.70 7.28 -30.25
C ASN A 345 -3.65 6.58 -29.30
N ILE A 346 -3.91 7.09 -28.10
CA ILE A 346 -4.80 6.46 -27.14
C ILE A 346 -6.27 6.44 -27.59
N SER A 347 -6.79 7.50 -28.23
CA SER A 347 -8.18 7.51 -28.70
C SER A 347 -8.41 6.53 -29.87
N SER A 348 -7.42 6.39 -30.75
CA SER A 348 -7.42 5.37 -31.80
C SER A 348 -7.22 3.98 -31.20
N THR A 349 -6.26 3.80 -30.29
CA THR A 349 -6.00 2.57 -29.53
C THR A 349 -7.20 2.11 -28.73
N ARG A 350 -8.00 3.00 -28.13
CA ARG A 350 -9.23 2.63 -27.43
C ARG A 350 -10.29 2.10 -28.39
N LYS A 351 -10.52 2.77 -29.52
CA LYS A 351 -11.47 2.28 -30.53
C LYS A 351 -11.02 0.94 -31.12
N VAL A 352 -9.72 0.79 -31.36
CA VAL A 352 -9.10 -0.46 -31.82
C VAL A 352 -9.27 -1.55 -30.76
N LEU A 353 -8.95 -1.28 -29.50
CA LEU A 353 -9.13 -2.22 -28.38
C LEU A 353 -10.59 -2.62 -28.23
N GLU A 354 -11.53 -1.67 -28.20
CA GLU A 354 -12.96 -1.97 -28.10
C GLU A 354 -13.44 -2.81 -29.31
N SER A 355 -12.86 -2.61 -30.49
CA SER A 355 -13.10 -3.45 -31.67
C SER A 355 -12.56 -4.87 -31.47
N GLU A 356 -11.32 -5.02 -31.01
CA GLU A 356 -10.73 -6.34 -30.74
C GLU A 356 -11.45 -7.10 -29.62
N LEU A 357 -11.81 -6.40 -28.53
CA LEU A 357 -12.61 -6.97 -27.45
C LEU A 357 -14.02 -7.35 -27.93
N ARG A 358 -14.61 -6.56 -28.83
CA ARG A 358 -15.92 -6.89 -29.44
C ARG A 358 -15.83 -8.20 -30.23
N THR A 359 -14.74 -8.44 -30.96
CA THR A 359 -14.51 -9.72 -31.65
C THR A 359 -14.44 -10.89 -30.67
N LEU A 360 -13.82 -10.71 -29.49
CA LEU A 360 -13.81 -11.73 -28.45
C LEU A 360 -15.21 -11.99 -27.88
N VAL A 361 -15.99 -10.93 -27.64
CA VAL A 361 -17.38 -11.02 -27.15
C VAL A 361 -18.28 -11.71 -28.17
N GLN A 362 -18.13 -11.41 -29.46
CA GLN A 362 -18.90 -12.03 -30.54
C GLN A 362 -18.72 -13.55 -30.58
N LYS A 363 -17.53 -14.07 -30.28
CA LYS A 363 -17.28 -15.53 -30.17
C LYS A 363 -18.10 -16.21 -29.06
N LEU A 364 -18.62 -15.44 -28.11
CA LEU A 364 -19.47 -15.93 -27.01
C LEU A 364 -20.96 -15.85 -27.38
N GLN A 365 -21.33 -15.04 -28.38
CA GLN A 365 -22.71 -14.91 -28.82
C GLN A 365 -23.16 -16.24 -29.44
N GLY A 366 -24.29 -16.77 -28.97
CA GLY A 366 -24.82 -18.05 -29.44
C GLY A 366 -24.14 -19.30 -28.84
N LEU A 367 -23.09 -19.17 -28.01
CA LEU A 367 -22.47 -20.32 -27.36
C LEU A 367 -23.37 -20.85 -26.23
N PRO A 368 -23.93 -22.07 -26.35
CA PRO A 368 -24.79 -22.62 -25.32
C PRO A 368 -23.97 -22.97 -24.09
N ALA A 369 -24.52 -22.69 -22.90
CA ALA A 369 -23.85 -22.96 -21.63
C ALA A 369 -23.32 -24.40 -21.53
N LYS A 370 -24.03 -25.38 -22.10
CA LYS A 370 -23.62 -26.80 -22.13
C LYS A 370 -22.27 -27.03 -22.80
N GLN A 371 -21.95 -26.30 -23.88
CA GLN A 371 -20.71 -26.47 -24.65
C GLN A 371 -19.52 -25.67 -24.09
N LEU A 372 -19.75 -24.75 -23.16
CA LEU A 372 -18.68 -23.95 -22.55
C LEU A 372 -17.75 -24.84 -21.70
N THR A 373 -16.44 -24.76 -21.93
CA THR A 373 -15.43 -25.44 -21.12
C THR A 373 -14.66 -24.45 -20.23
N PHE A 374 -14.08 -24.94 -19.13
CA PHE A 374 -13.23 -24.11 -18.27
C PHE A 374 -12.02 -23.53 -19.05
N LYS A 375 -11.41 -24.34 -19.94
CA LYS A 375 -10.29 -23.91 -20.80
C LYS A 375 -10.67 -22.74 -21.70
N GLN A 376 -11.89 -22.74 -22.26
CA GLN A 376 -12.39 -21.62 -23.07
C GLN A 376 -12.60 -20.35 -22.25
N VAL A 377 -13.16 -20.44 -21.04
CA VAL A 377 -13.31 -19.27 -20.14
C VAL A 377 -11.94 -18.71 -19.76
N LYS A 378 -10.99 -19.55 -19.39
CA LYS A 378 -9.61 -19.13 -19.08
C LYS A 378 -8.94 -18.48 -20.29
N SER A 379 -9.04 -19.11 -21.47
CA SER A 379 -8.46 -18.58 -22.70
C SER A 379 -9.05 -17.23 -23.09
N LEU A 380 -10.35 -16.99 -22.84
CA LEU A 380 -10.97 -15.70 -23.04
C LEU A 380 -10.38 -14.64 -22.10
N TYR A 381 -10.28 -14.94 -20.80
CA TYR A 381 -9.68 -14.02 -19.82
C TYR A 381 -8.22 -13.71 -20.17
N ASP A 382 -7.43 -14.74 -20.50
CA ASP A 382 -6.05 -14.60 -20.93
C ASP A 382 -5.98 -13.72 -22.19
N SER A 383 -6.89 -13.90 -23.16
CA SER A 383 -6.95 -13.08 -24.38
C SER A 383 -7.29 -11.62 -24.09
N VAL A 384 -8.21 -11.35 -23.16
CA VAL A 384 -8.53 -9.97 -22.75
C VAL A 384 -7.28 -9.32 -22.13
N LEU A 385 -6.57 -10.02 -21.24
CA LEU A 385 -5.33 -9.50 -20.65
C LEU A 385 -4.25 -9.25 -21.71
N GLU A 386 -4.05 -10.17 -22.66
CA GLU A 386 -3.09 -9.98 -23.76
C GLU A 386 -3.44 -8.80 -24.67
N LYS A 387 -4.74 -8.55 -24.89
CA LYS A 387 -5.20 -7.40 -25.68
C LYS A 387 -4.99 -6.08 -24.93
N LEU A 388 -5.25 -6.08 -23.63
CA LEU A 388 -4.92 -4.95 -22.76
C LEU A 388 -3.41 -4.69 -22.72
N LYS A 389 -2.60 -5.74 -22.72
CA LYS A 389 -1.13 -5.69 -22.79
C LYS A 389 -0.63 -5.07 -24.09
N ALA A 390 -1.09 -5.61 -25.22
CA ALA A 390 -0.71 -5.17 -26.56
C ALA A 390 -1.08 -3.69 -26.81
N MET A 391 -2.13 -3.22 -26.14
CA MET A 391 -2.60 -1.84 -26.23
C MET A 391 -2.09 -0.95 -25.07
N HIS A 392 -1.09 -1.42 -24.32
CA HIS A 392 -0.42 -0.71 -23.23
C HIS A 392 -1.30 -0.30 -22.03
N TYR A 393 -2.48 -0.89 -21.88
CA TYR A 393 -3.31 -0.72 -20.66
C TYR A 393 -2.76 -1.51 -19.47
N LEU A 394 -1.99 -2.57 -19.73
CA LEU A 394 -1.28 -3.37 -18.74
C LEU A 394 0.15 -3.59 -19.22
N THR A 395 1.09 -3.69 -18.28
CA THR A 395 2.47 -4.09 -18.59
C THR A 395 2.57 -5.62 -18.71
N ASP A 396 3.67 -6.12 -19.32
CA ASP A 396 3.96 -7.55 -19.37
C ASP A 396 4.01 -8.15 -17.96
N THR A 397 4.74 -7.50 -17.05
CA THR A 397 4.83 -7.89 -15.63
C THR A 397 3.45 -7.90 -14.97
N ALA A 398 2.60 -6.91 -15.22
CA ALA A 398 1.25 -6.86 -14.65
C ALA A 398 0.41 -8.06 -15.11
N VAL A 399 0.45 -8.41 -16.40
CA VAL A 399 -0.28 -9.57 -16.93
C VAL A 399 0.23 -10.87 -16.32
N GLU A 400 1.55 -11.04 -16.19
CA GLU A 400 2.11 -12.22 -15.54
C GLU A 400 1.70 -12.32 -14.06
N CYS A 401 1.81 -11.23 -13.30
CA CYS A 401 1.40 -11.18 -11.90
C CYS A 401 -0.09 -11.49 -11.74
N ILE A 402 -0.95 -10.89 -12.57
CA ILE A 402 -2.40 -11.16 -12.55
C ILE A 402 -2.64 -12.64 -12.82
N LYS A 403 -2.04 -13.21 -13.87
CA LYS A 403 -2.24 -14.62 -14.25
C LYS A 403 -1.77 -15.62 -13.19
N LYS A 404 -0.76 -15.27 -12.38
CA LYS A 404 -0.25 -16.09 -11.27
C LYS A 404 -1.05 -15.91 -9.97
N SER A 405 -1.90 -14.89 -9.87
CA SER A 405 -2.64 -14.59 -8.63
C SER A 405 -3.76 -15.58 -8.36
N ASN A 406 -3.93 -15.95 -7.08
CA ASN A 406 -5.04 -16.79 -6.61
C ASN A 406 -6.39 -16.14 -6.91
N ASP A 407 -6.47 -14.82 -6.83
CA ASP A 407 -7.69 -14.06 -7.13
C ASP A 407 -8.13 -14.21 -8.58
N TYR A 408 -7.19 -14.14 -9.53
CA TYR A 408 -7.49 -14.37 -10.94
C TYR A 408 -8.00 -15.78 -11.19
N HIS A 409 -7.32 -16.79 -10.64
CA HIS A 409 -7.76 -18.19 -10.76
C HIS A 409 -9.14 -18.42 -10.15
N SER A 410 -9.40 -17.83 -8.98
CA SER A 410 -10.70 -17.86 -8.32
C SER A 410 -11.78 -17.18 -9.17
N GLU A 411 -11.49 -16.02 -9.77
CA GLU A 411 -12.45 -15.29 -10.61
C GLU A 411 -12.79 -16.07 -11.89
N VAL A 412 -11.80 -16.66 -12.57
CA VAL A 412 -12.02 -17.51 -13.75
C VAL A 412 -12.88 -18.72 -13.39
N LYS A 413 -12.61 -19.37 -12.25
CA LYS A 413 -13.41 -20.49 -11.75
C LYS A 413 -14.84 -20.08 -11.41
N SER A 414 -15.01 -18.95 -10.71
CA SER A 414 -16.34 -18.42 -10.39
C SER A 414 -17.12 -18.08 -11.65
N THR A 415 -16.44 -17.54 -12.67
CA THR A 415 -17.06 -17.19 -13.96
C THR A 415 -17.54 -18.42 -14.70
N PHE A 416 -16.73 -19.49 -14.75
CA PHE A 416 -17.12 -20.74 -15.37
C PHE A 416 -18.38 -21.34 -14.71
N ILE A 417 -18.41 -21.40 -13.37
CA ILE A 417 -19.57 -21.89 -12.62
C ILE A 417 -20.79 -21.00 -12.90
N PHE A 418 -20.62 -19.68 -12.82
CA PHE A 418 -21.71 -18.71 -13.04
C PHE A 418 -22.28 -18.79 -14.45
N ALA A 419 -21.42 -18.92 -15.46
CA ALA A 419 -21.82 -19.03 -16.86
C ALA A 419 -22.67 -20.28 -17.14
N LYS A 420 -22.50 -21.34 -16.36
CA LYS A 420 -23.22 -22.63 -16.48
C LYS A 420 -24.60 -22.66 -15.82
N ILE A 421 -24.95 -21.64 -15.03
CA ILE A 421 -26.28 -21.58 -14.37
C ILE A 421 -27.38 -21.58 -15.43
N ASN A 422 -28.47 -22.32 -15.19
CA ASN A 422 -29.62 -22.30 -16.10
C ASN A 422 -30.59 -21.19 -15.67
N ASP A 423 -30.54 -20.05 -16.36
CA ASP A 423 -31.49 -18.95 -16.23
C ASP A 423 -31.73 -18.35 -17.62
N CYS A 424 -32.94 -18.50 -18.16
CA CYS A 424 -33.26 -18.06 -19.52
C CYS A 424 -33.32 -16.52 -19.67
N SER A 425 -33.24 -15.76 -18.56
CA SER A 425 -33.15 -14.31 -18.59
C SER A 425 -31.73 -13.76 -18.81
N MET A 426 -30.71 -14.62 -18.82
CA MET A 426 -29.31 -14.23 -19.01
C MET A 426 -28.60 -15.21 -19.94
N SER A 427 -28.01 -14.70 -21.03
CA SER A 427 -27.19 -15.53 -21.90
C SER A 427 -25.83 -15.87 -21.28
N THR A 428 -25.13 -16.88 -21.82
CA THR A 428 -23.73 -17.17 -21.47
C THR A 428 -22.85 -15.92 -21.67
N CYS A 429 -23.08 -15.19 -22.76
CA CYS A 429 -22.38 -13.96 -23.09
C CYS A 429 -22.60 -12.86 -22.04
N ASP A 430 -23.86 -12.63 -21.62
CA ASP A 430 -24.19 -11.64 -20.58
C ASP A 430 -23.40 -11.91 -19.29
N ARG A 431 -23.40 -13.17 -18.83
CA ARG A 431 -22.75 -13.58 -17.57
C ARG A 431 -21.24 -13.40 -17.62
N ILE A 432 -20.62 -13.80 -18.74
CA ILE A 432 -19.18 -13.68 -18.91
C ILE A 432 -18.78 -12.21 -19.05
N CYS A 433 -19.50 -11.40 -19.83
CA CYS A 433 -19.23 -9.97 -19.97
C CYS A 433 -19.37 -9.25 -18.62
N TYR A 434 -20.39 -9.58 -17.84
CA TYR A 434 -20.54 -9.04 -16.50
C TYR A 434 -19.35 -9.38 -15.58
N LYS A 435 -18.87 -10.62 -15.63
CA LYS A 435 -17.69 -11.05 -14.86
C LYS A 435 -16.38 -10.42 -15.33
N LEU A 436 -16.19 -10.27 -16.64
CA LEU A 436 -15.06 -9.53 -17.21
C LEU A 436 -15.09 -8.05 -16.80
N ALA A 437 -16.28 -7.43 -16.74
CA ALA A 437 -16.42 -6.08 -16.21
C ALA A 437 -16.00 -5.99 -14.73
N GLN A 438 -16.34 -6.99 -13.91
CA GLN A 438 -15.88 -7.06 -12.51
C GLN A 438 -14.36 -7.18 -12.41
N LEU A 439 -13.74 -8.03 -13.23
CA LEU A 439 -12.28 -8.12 -13.32
C LEU A 439 -11.67 -6.76 -13.70
N CYS A 440 -12.15 -6.13 -14.78
CA CYS A 440 -11.64 -4.83 -15.20
C CYS A 440 -11.81 -3.75 -14.11
N ASN A 441 -12.92 -3.76 -13.36
CA ASN A 441 -13.10 -2.86 -12.22
C ASN A 441 -12.11 -3.15 -11.07
N LYS A 442 -11.81 -4.41 -10.77
CA LYS A 442 -10.78 -4.81 -9.79
C LYS A 442 -9.36 -4.38 -10.21
N LEU A 443 -9.15 -4.23 -11.52
CA LEU A 443 -7.92 -3.71 -12.12
C LEU A 443 -7.96 -2.18 -12.31
N SER A 444 -8.98 -1.49 -11.80
CA SER A 444 -9.19 -0.05 -11.96
C SER A 444 -9.33 0.42 -13.42
N LEU A 445 -9.67 -0.49 -14.35
CA LEU A 445 -9.89 -0.24 -15.77
C LEU A 445 -11.36 0.10 -16.06
N HIS A 446 -11.89 1.14 -15.41
CA HIS A 446 -13.32 1.49 -15.46
C HIS A 446 -13.86 1.74 -16.87
N GLY A 447 -13.06 2.34 -17.77
CA GLY A 447 -13.45 2.54 -19.16
C GLY A 447 -13.73 1.22 -19.89
N ILE A 448 -12.90 0.21 -19.68
CA ILE A 448 -13.03 -1.14 -20.26
C ILE A 448 -14.11 -1.94 -19.54
N ALA A 449 -14.24 -1.80 -18.22
CA ALA A 449 -15.34 -2.38 -17.48
C ALA A 449 -16.69 -1.89 -18.03
N ASN A 450 -16.81 -0.59 -18.29
CA ASN A 450 -17.99 0.00 -18.92
C ASN A 450 -18.25 -0.53 -20.33
N PHE A 451 -17.20 -0.81 -21.12
CA PHE A 451 -17.37 -1.46 -22.42
C PHE A 451 -18.05 -2.83 -22.28
N PHE A 452 -17.59 -3.67 -21.33
CA PHE A 452 -18.18 -4.99 -21.09
C PHE A 452 -19.59 -4.90 -20.51
N ILE A 453 -19.87 -3.98 -19.58
CA ILE A 453 -21.22 -3.74 -19.06
C ILE A 453 -22.18 -3.34 -20.18
N LYS A 454 -21.74 -2.53 -21.14
CA LYS A 454 -22.56 -2.17 -22.32
C LYS A 454 -22.86 -3.36 -23.24
N GLN A 455 -22.14 -4.47 -23.13
CA GLN A 455 -22.46 -5.70 -23.86
C GLN A 455 -23.47 -6.59 -23.12
N VAL A 456 -23.81 -6.27 -21.86
CA VAL A 456 -24.80 -7.00 -21.06
C VAL A 456 -26.19 -6.41 -21.33
N SER A 457 -27.18 -7.26 -21.62
CA SER A 457 -28.55 -6.79 -21.83
C SER A 457 -29.12 -6.15 -20.54
N PRO A 458 -29.92 -5.07 -20.64
CA PRO A 458 -30.46 -4.40 -19.46
C PRO A 458 -31.25 -5.33 -18.52
N LYS A 459 -32.01 -6.29 -19.09
CA LYS A 459 -32.75 -7.31 -18.33
C LYS A 459 -31.82 -8.24 -17.55
N ALA A 460 -30.73 -8.69 -18.19
CA ALA A 460 -29.73 -9.53 -17.54
C ALA A 460 -29.00 -8.75 -16.44
N LEU A 461 -28.65 -7.49 -16.68
CA LEU A 461 -27.95 -6.65 -15.71
C LEU A 461 -28.79 -6.40 -14.45
N ASP A 462 -30.08 -6.05 -14.60
CA ASP A 462 -31.02 -5.91 -13.48
C ASP A 462 -31.13 -7.22 -12.69
N ARG A 463 -31.24 -8.36 -13.40
CA ARG A 463 -31.29 -9.68 -12.77
C ARG A 463 -30.03 -9.98 -11.96
N MET A 464 -28.84 -9.66 -12.49
CA MET A 464 -27.56 -9.88 -11.79
C MET A 464 -27.42 -9.01 -10.54
N HIS A 465 -27.81 -7.73 -10.61
CA HIS A 465 -27.81 -6.86 -9.43
C HIS A 465 -28.75 -7.36 -8.34
N LYS A 466 -29.95 -7.84 -8.71
CA LYS A 466 -30.89 -8.48 -7.78
C LYS A 466 -30.28 -9.73 -7.16
N MET A 467 -29.65 -10.60 -7.97
CA MET A 467 -28.98 -11.80 -7.47
C MET A 467 -27.85 -11.48 -6.49
N GLN A 468 -26.99 -10.49 -6.79
CA GLN A 468 -25.93 -10.07 -5.88
C GLN A 468 -26.47 -9.59 -4.53
N LYS A 469 -27.49 -8.73 -4.56
CA LYS A 469 -28.16 -8.24 -3.34
C LYS A 469 -28.70 -9.40 -2.50
N HIS A 470 -29.30 -10.41 -3.14
CA HIS A 470 -29.83 -11.57 -2.45
C HIS A 470 -28.75 -12.52 -1.89
N VAL A 471 -27.67 -12.76 -2.63
CA VAL A 471 -26.52 -13.57 -2.17
C VAL A 471 -25.81 -12.90 -1.00
N MET A 472 -25.65 -11.56 -1.03
CA MET A 472 -25.08 -10.81 0.09
C MET A 472 -25.96 -10.85 1.35
N SER A 473 -27.27 -11.02 1.19
CA SER A 473 -28.23 -11.06 2.30
C SER A 473 -28.48 -12.45 2.91
N ASN A 474 -27.87 -13.52 2.38
CA ASN A 474 -28.22 -14.89 2.78
C ASN A 474 -27.07 -15.90 2.61
N SER A 475 -26.52 -16.38 3.73
CA SER A 475 -25.37 -17.30 3.80
C SER A 475 -25.65 -18.70 3.22
N GLU A 476 -26.88 -19.20 3.30
CA GLU A 476 -27.31 -20.49 2.74
C GLU A 476 -27.40 -20.50 1.21
N LEU A 477 -27.65 -19.35 0.58
CA LEU A 477 -27.63 -19.21 -0.88
C LEU A 477 -26.20 -19.29 -1.44
N LYS A 478 -25.21 -18.86 -0.65
CA LYS A 478 -23.80 -18.86 -1.02
C LYS A 478 -23.27 -20.29 -1.24
N SER A 479 -23.74 -21.26 -0.45
CA SER A 479 -23.38 -22.68 -0.58
C SER A 479 -24.19 -23.42 -1.65
N ASN A 480 -25.49 -23.11 -1.79
CA ASN A 480 -26.38 -23.84 -2.70
C ASN A 480 -26.20 -23.49 -4.19
N LEU A 481 -25.83 -22.24 -4.53
CA LEU A 481 -25.55 -21.82 -5.92
C LEU A 481 -24.26 -22.41 -6.49
N ILE A 482 -23.32 -22.81 -5.62
CA ILE A 482 -22.01 -23.36 -6.03
C ILE A 482 -22.11 -24.86 -6.31
N TYR A 483 -23.06 -25.58 -5.69
CA TYR A 483 -23.11 -27.05 -5.72
C TYR A 483 -24.22 -27.66 -6.59
N ARG A 484 -25.24 -26.90 -7.00
CA ARG A 484 -26.34 -27.45 -7.81
C ARG A 484 -26.59 -26.55 -9.02
N SER A 485 -26.56 -27.12 -10.22
CA SER A 485 -27.01 -26.49 -11.48
C SER A 485 -28.53 -26.29 -11.48
N MET A 486 -29.04 -25.55 -10.49
CA MET A 486 -30.45 -25.31 -10.28
C MET A 486 -30.97 -24.15 -11.11
N ASP A 487 -32.22 -24.30 -11.57
CA ASP A 487 -32.98 -23.29 -12.30
C ASP A 487 -33.29 -22.09 -11.39
N CYS A 488 -32.56 -20.99 -11.59
CA CYS A 488 -32.66 -19.80 -10.74
C CYS A 488 -34.04 -19.14 -10.82
N GLN A 489 -34.78 -19.31 -11.93
CA GLN A 489 -36.12 -18.74 -12.06
C GLN A 489 -37.10 -19.33 -11.05
N LYS A 490 -37.01 -20.63 -10.74
CA LYS A 490 -37.88 -21.28 -9.75
C LYS A 490 -37.56 -20.84 -8.32
N LEU A 491 -36.28 -20.68 -7.97
CA LEU A 491 -35.82 -20.22 -6.66
C LEU A 491 -36.33 -18.81 -6.32
N PHE A 492 -36.10 -17.86 -7.23
CA PHE A 492 -36.48 -16.47 -6.99
C PHE A 492 -37.99 -16.26 -7.11
N SER A 493 -38.67 -16.89 -8.08
CA SER A 493 -40.13 -16.77 -8.20
C SER A 493 -40.91 -17.41 -7.04
N HIS A 494 -40.41 -18.50 -6.45
CA HIS A 494 -41.07 -19.11 -5.28
C HIS A 494 -40.89 -18.24 -4.04
N ARG A 495 -39.73 -17.59 -3.88
CA ARG A 495 -39.45 -16.71 -2.74
C ARG A 495 -40.08 -15.33 -2.87
N GLU A 496 -40.14 -14.74 -4.07
CA GLU A 496 -40.91 -13.52 -4.33
C GLU A 496 -42.39 -13.75 -4.03
N ARG A 497 -42.95 -14.90 -4.42
CA ARG A 497 -44.31 -15.31 -4.02
C ARG A 497 -44.46 -15.51 -2.52
N HIS A 498 -43.45 -16.07 -1.84
CA HIS A 498 -43.47 -16.27 -0.39
C HIS A 498 -43.29 -14.97 0.41
N LEU A 499 -42.47 -14.02 -0.07
CA LEU A 499 -42.30 -12.70 0.52
C LEU A 499 -43.54 -11.83 0.27
N ALA A 500 -44.13 -11.89 -0.93
CA ALA A 500 -45.40 -11.26 -1.23
C ALA A 500 -46.56 -11.86 -0.41
N SER A 501 -46.56 -13.18 -0.14
CA SER A 501 -47.57 -13.80 0.73
C SER A 501 -47.37 -13.44 2.20
N LYS A 502 -46.12 -13.32 2.68
CA LYS A 502 -45.80 -12.79 4.02
C LYS A 502 -46.20 -11.32 4.16
N ALA A 503 -45.95 -10.49 3.16
CA ALA A 503 -46.36 -9.08 3.14
C ALA A 503 -47.89 -8.91 3.10
N LYS A 504 -48.61 -9.78 2.36
CA LYS A 504 -50.08 -9.84 2.41
C LYS A 504 -50.62 -10.33 3.75
N LYS A 505 -49.95 -11.31 4.40
CA LYS A 505 -50.31 -11.77 5.75
C LYS A 505 -50.03 -10.72 6.83
N SER A 506 -48.99 -9.89 6.69
CA SER A 506 -48.75 -8.77 7.60
C SER A 506 -49.71 -7.61 7.38
N SER A 507 -50.13 -7.31 6.13
CA SER A 507 -51.13 -6.28 5.88
C SER A 507 -52.54 -6.68 6.33
N ASN A 508 -52.89 -7.97 6.27
CA ASN A 508 -54.15 -8.47 6.84
C ASN A 508 -54.15 -8.49 8.37
N LYS A 509 -52.99 -8.62 9.03
CA LYS A 509 -52.86 -8.44 10.49
C LYS A 509 -52.90 -6.97 10.93
N GLN A 510 -52.63 -6.02 10.04
CA GLN A 510 -52.74 -4.58 10.32
C GLN A 510 -54.13 -3.99 10.00
N ARG A 511 -55.05 -4.77 9.42
CA ARG A 511 -56.47 -4.39 9.21
C ARG A 511 -57.41 -4.97 10.26
N SER A 512 -56.90 -5.66 11.28
CA SER A 512 -57.68 -6.18 12.42
C SER A 512 -57.19 -5.63 13.76
N ILE A 513 -56.96 -4.31 13.82
CA ILE A 513 -56.93 -3.54 15.07
C ILE A 513 -57.95 -2.43 14.93
#